data_AF-A0A517XX61-F1
#
_entry.id   AF-A0A517XX61-F1
#
_cell.length_a   1.000
_cell.length_b   1.000
_cell.length_c   1.000
_cell.angle_alpha   90.00
_cell.angle_beta   90.00
_cell.angle_gamma   90.00
#
_symmetry.space_group_name_H-M   'P 1'
#
loop_
_entity.id
_entity.type
_entity.pdbx_description
1 polymer ?
#
loop_
_entity_poly.entity_id
_entity_poly.type
_entity_poly.pdbx_seq_one_letter_code
_entity_poly.pdbx_strand_id
1 'polypeptide(L)'
;MSRPDSAALRGDVRRLNTRLYLLTVRQGARRFLDLFRFGDGAAERLAAAAVVGAVFFLVIIGVSMATGAPIGYGLGIGGAALLVAWGTSAVFVFGPADNVIAARADQTRATLLDTRLELREAIAEEEEAAEDEEDRRRRRAAKPVPCDYCGSPVSRWALKCRRCGEYLDAGLRDERERAGRRQSFYPGAAFLSWLFPGLGQMVKGQVGRGLVFLVAEVIGLFFCLVPGVVIHLINIFDAAVYNE
;
A
#
# COMPACT_ATOMS: atom_id res chain seq x y z
N MET A 1 -19.63 -26.32 -17.53
CA MET A 1 -18.72 -25.17 -17.46
C MET A 1 -18.14 -25.16 -16.06
N SER A 2 -16.82 -25.20 -15.91
CA SER A 2 -16.17 -25.10 -14.59
C SER A 2 -16.39 -23.68 -14.05
N ARG A 3 -16.79 -23.54 -12.78
CA ARG A 3 -16.91 -22.22 -12.15
C ARG A 3 -15.53 -21.52 -12.12
N PRO A 4 -15.50 -20.19 -12.28
CA PRO A 4 -14.27 -19.43 -12.19
C PRO A 4 -13.68 -19.49 -10.77
N ASP A 5 -12.35 -19.57 -10.68
CA ASP A 5 -11.59 -19.56 -9.43
C ASP A 5 -11.66 -18.15 -8.77
N SER A 6 -11.98 -18.07 -7.48
CA SER A 6 -12.06 -16.81 -6.73
C SER A 6 -10.73 -16.05 -6.73
N ALA A 7 -9.59 -16.75 -6.83
CA ALA A 7 -8.28 -16.13 -6.95
C ALA A 7 -8.12 -15.40 -8.29
N ALA A 8 -8.63 -15.98 -9.38
CA ALA A 8 -8.64 -15.35 -10.70
C ALA A 8 -9.53 -14.10 -10.71
N LEU A 9 -10.74 -14.21 -10.16
CA LEU A 9 -11.68 -13.08 -10.03
C LEU A 9 -11.09 -11.92 -9.20
N ARG A 10 -10.40 -12.22 -8.09
CA ARG A 10 -9.65 -11.21 -7.31
C ARG A 10 -8.59 -10.50 -8.15
N GLY A 11 -7.88 -11.23 -9.01
CA GLY A 11 -6.93 -10.67 -9.97
C GLY A 11 -7.60 -9.71 -10.95
N ASP A 12 -8.76 -10.08 -11.49
CA ASP A 12 -9.50 -9.26 -12.44
C ASP A 12 -10.06 -7.99 -11.82
N VAL A 13 -10.62 -8.06 -10.62
CA VAL A 13 -11.07 -6.87 -9.86
C VAL A 13 -9.92 -5.89 -9.66
N ARG A 14 -8.71 -6.37 -9.32
CA ARG A 14 -7.51 -5.50 -9.17
C ARG A 14 -7.15 -4.85 -10.51
N ARG A 15 -7.10 -5.62 -11.60
CA ARG A 15 -6.79 -5.10 -12.95
C ARG A 15 -7.79 -4.04 -13.39
N LEU A 16 -9.09 -4.28 -13.21
CA LEU A 16 -10.16 -3.36 -13.58
C LEU A 16 -10.15 -2.08 -12.72
N ASN A 17 -9.92 -2.19 -11.40
CA ASN A 17 -9.74 -1.04 -10.53
C ASN A 17 -8.56 -0.15 -10.98
N THR A 18 -7.40 -0.76 -11.27
CA THR A 18 -6.22 -0.01 -11.75
C THR A 18 -6.52 0.71 -13.07
N ARG A 19 -7.22 0.04 -14.00
CA ARG A 19 -7.62 0.66 -15.26
C ARG A 19 -8.57 1.83 -15.06
N LEU A 20 -9.58 1.68 -14.20
CA LEU A 20 -10.54 2.74 -13.89
C LEU A 20 -9.86 3.93 -13.20
N TYR A 21 -8.92 3.66 -12.29
CA TYR A 21 -8.11 4.68 -11.63
C TYR A 21 -7.31 5.49 -12.66
N LEU A 22 -6.59 4.83 -13.58
CA LEU A 22 -5.82 5.52 -14.63
C LEU A 22 -6.71 6.37 -15.55
N LEU A 23 -7.91 5.89 -15.90
CA LEU A 23 -8.88 6.67 -16.69
C LEU A 23 -9.36 7.91 -15.91
N THR A 24 -9.62 7.76 -14.61
CA THR A 24 -10.08 8.85 -13.74
C THR A 24 -8.99 9.90 -13.55
N VAL A 25 -7.75 9.49 -13.30
CA VAL A 25 -6.58 10.40 -13.21
C VAL A 25 -6.42 11.19 -14.49
N ARG A 26 -6.51 10.52 -15.65
CA ARG A 26 -6.41 11.17 -16.96
C ARG A 26 -7.53 12.20 -17.18
N GLN A 27 -8.76 11.88 -16.82
CA GLN A 27 -9.88 12.84 -16.90
C GLN A 27 -9.67 14.03 -15.96
N GLY A 28 -9.19 13.79 -14.75
CA GLY A 28 -8.84 14.84 -13.79
C GLY A 28 -7.75 15.78 -14.32
N ALA A 29 -6.69 15.23 -14.89
CA ALA A 29 -5.60 16.00 -15.48
C ALA A 29 -6.08 16.90 -16.63
N ARG A 30 -6.97 16.39 -17.51
CA ARG A 30 -7.54 17.20 -18.60
C ARG A 30 -8.44 18.31 -18.06
N ARG A 31 -9.34 18.00 -17.11
CA ARG A 31 -10.17 19.02 -16.44
C ARG A 31 -9.33 20.11 -15.78
N PHE A 32 -8.19 19.76 -15.19
CA PHE A 32 -7.26 20.72 -14.60
C PHE A 32 -6.64 21.64 -15.67
N LEU A 33 -6.22 21.09 -16.82
CA LEU A 33 -5.70 21.91 -17.93
C LEU A 33 -6.79 22.81 -18.54
N ASP A 34 -8.03 22.34 -18.59
CA ASP A 34 -9.17 23.10 -19.11
C ASP A 34 -9.49 24.33 -18.22
N LEU A 35 -9.09 24.33 -16.93
CA LEU A 35 -9.25 25.50 -16.04
C LEU A 35 -8.48 26.73 -16.53
N PHE A 36 -7.41 26.55 -17.30
CA PHE A 36 -6.62 27.66 -17.85
C PHE A 36 -7.30 28.36 -19.03
N ARG A 37 -8.45 27.84 -19.52
CA ARG A 37 -9.28 28.43 -20.58
C ARG A 37 -8.54 28.70 -21.90
N PHE A 38 -7.46 27.96 -22.18
CA PHE A 38 -6.76 28.08 -23.47
C PHE A 38 -7.55 27.48 -24.64
N GLY A 39 -8.52 26.61 -24.36
CA GLY A 39 -9.41 25.94 -25.33
C GLY A 39 -9.48 24.43 -25.10
N ASP A 40 -10.34 23.72 -25.84
CA ASP A 40 -10.61 22.28 -25.64
C ASP A 40 -9.69 21.37 -26.49
N GLY A 41 -8.90 21.96 -27.39
CA GLY A 41 -8.03 21.22 -28.29
C GLY A 41 -6.73 20.74 -27.66
N ALA A 42 -6.07 19.80 -28.33
CA ALA A 42 -4.82 19.23 -27.86
C ALA A 42 -3.67 20.27 -27.85
N ALA A 43 -3.64 21.19 -28.81
CA ALA A 43 -2.60 22.21 -28.88
C ALA A 43 -2.71 23.19 -27.70
N GLU A 44 -3.93 23.58 -27.37
CA GLU A 44 -4.29 24.49 -26.28
C GLU A 44 -3.94 23.89 -24.92
N ARG A 45 -4.24 22.59 -24.73
CA ARG A 45 -3.85 21.85 -23.51
C ARG A 45 -2.33 21.69 -23.37
N LEU A 46 -1.60 21.50 -24.47
CA LEU A 46 -0.13 21.48 -24.44
C LEU A 46 0.45 22.86 -24.11
N ALA A 47 -0.12 23.92 -24.68
CA ALA A 47 0.27 25.28 -24.34
C ALA A 47 0.04 25.58 -22.85
N ALA A 48 -1.11 25.18 -22.31
CA ALA A 48 -1.41 25.28 -20.88
C ALA A 48 -0.36 24.57 -20.02
N ALA A 49 -0.05 23.31 -20.35
CA ALA A 49 0.97 22.53 -19.67
C ALA A 49 2.37 23.17 -19.76
N ALA A 50 2.71 23.75 -20.91
CA ALA A 50 3.96 24.44 -21.11
C ALA A 50 4.08 25.69 -20.22
N VAL A 51 3.01 26.48 -20.12
CA VAL A 51 2.95 27.65 -19.22
C VAL A 51 3.13 27.21 -17.77
N VAL A 52 2.41 26.18 -17.32
CA VAL A 52 2.54 25.65 -15.95
C VAL A 52 3.97 25.18 -15.69
N GLY A 53 4.54 24.37 -16.59
CA GLY A 53 5.91 23.90 -16.47
C GLY A 53 6.93 25.04 -16.41
N ALA A 54 6.77 26.07 -17.23
CA ALA A 54 7.64 27.25 -17.24
C ALA A 54 7.55 28.04 -15.92
N VAL A 55 6.35 28.20 -15.35
CA VAL A 55 6.18 28.84 -14.03
C VAL A 55 6.92 28.07 -12.95
N PHE A 56 6.76 26.74 -12.89
CA PHE A 56 7.48 25.89 -11.93
C PHE A 56 9.00 25.97 -12.10
N PHE A 57 9.48 25.94 -13.34
CA PHE A 57 10.89 26.10 -13.66
C PHE A 57 11.46 27.41 -13.10
N LEU A 58 10.77 28.53 -13.34
CA LEU A 58 11.18 29.84 -12.85
C LEU A 58 11.16 29.92 -11.31
N VAL A 59 10.18 29.29 -10.66
CA VAL A 59 10.13 29.19 -9.19
C VAL A 59 11.35 28.43 -8.65
N ILE A 60 11.71 27.29 -9.24
CA ILE A 60 12.88 26.49 -8.81
C ILE A 60 14.18 27.29 -8.95
N ILE A 61 14.33 28.04 -10.06
CA ILE A 61 15.48 28.93 -10.24
C ILE A 61 15.47 30.03 -9.19
N GLY A 62 14.33 30.67 -8.95
CA GLY A 62 14.19 31.72 -7.93
C GLY A 62 14.57 31.25 -6.53
N VAL A 63 14.13 30.04 -6.14
CA VAL A 63 14.50 29.41 -4.86
C VAL A 63 16.01 29.12 -4.82
N SER A 64 16.58 28.63 -5.91
CA SER A 64 18.02 28.35 -5.98
C SER A 64 18.84 29.64 -5.80
N MET A 65 18.41 30.73 -6.43
CA MET A 65 19.04 32.06 -6.26
C MET A 65 18.88 32.58 -4.83
N ALA A 66 17.69 32.44 -4.24
CA ALA A 66 17.42 32.92 -2.88
C ALA A 66 18.20 32.16 -1.79
N THR A 67 18.51 30.90 -2.03
CA THR A 67 19.28 30.03 -1.11
C THR A 67 20.79 30.11 -1.33
N GLY A 68 21.26 30.87 -2.32
CA GLY A 68 22.68 30.95 -2.68
C GLY A 68 23.24 29.66 -3.29
N ALA A 69 22.37 28.74 -3.74
CA ALA A 69 22.79 27.54 -4.43
C ALA A 69 23.42 27.89 -5.79
N PRO A 70 24.42 27.11 -6.27
CA PRO A 70 24.96 27.31 -7.60
C PRO A 70 23.85 27.26 -8.66
N ILE A 71 23.81 28.27 -9.55
CA ILE A 71 22.75 28.41 -10.56
C ILE A 71 22.60 27.16 -11.43
N GLY A 72 23.71 26.46 -11.71
CA GLY A 72 23.69 25.19 -12.45
C GLY A 72 22.82 24.11 -11.81
N TYR A 73 22.70 24.09 -10.48
CA TYR A 73 21.84 23.15 -9.76
C TYR A 73 20.36 23.45 -9.99
N GLY A 74 19.98 24.73 -9.88
CA GLY A 74 18.61 25.19 -10.16
C GLY A 74 18.21 24.96 -11.62
N LEU A 75 19.11 25.22 -12.56
CA LEU A 75 18.90 24.92 -13.98
C LEU A 75 18.74 23.41 -14.24
N GLY A 76 19.57 22.58 -13.59
CA GLY A 76 19.51 21.13 -13.73
C GLY A 76 18.19 20.55 -13.23
N ILE A 77 17.82 20.86 -11.98
CA ILE A 77 16.57 20.35 -11.39
C ILE A 77 15.36 20.95 -12.07
N GLY A 78 15.36 22.27 -12.31
CA GLY A 78 14.29 22.94 -13.03
C GLY A 78 14.10 22.32 -14.40
N GLY A 79 15.17 22.13 -15.18
CA GLY A 79 15.11 21.57 -16.52
C GLY A 79 14.58 20.13 -16.51
N ALA A 80 15.04 19.30 -15.58
CA ALA A 80 14.53 17.95 -15.41
C ALA A 80 13.03 17.95 -15.06
N ALA A 81 12.60 18.79 -14.11
CA ALA A 81 11.19 18.93 -13.73
C ALA A 81 10.32 19.39 -14.90
N LEU A 82 10.79 20.35 -15.69
CA LEU A 82 10.11 20.84 -16.88
C LEU A 82 9.93 19.74 -17.93
N LEU A 83 10.99 18.96 -18.20
CA LEU A 83 10.93 17.83 -19.14
C LEU A 83 9.96 16.74 -18.69
N VAL A 84 9.95 16.41 -17.40
CA VAL A 84 9.00 15.45 -16.82
C VAL A 84 7.57 15.98 -16.92
N ALA A 85 7.34 17.25 -16.59
CA ALA A 85 6.03 17.89 -16.70
C ALA A 85 5.52 17.90 -18.15
N TRP A 86 6.40 18.22 -19.11
CA TRP A 86 6.07 18.18 -20.54
C TRP A 86 5.79 16.77 -21.02
N GLY A 87 6.65 15.81 -20.70
CA GLY A 87 6.50 14.41 -21.13
C GLY A 87 5.20 13.79 -20.61
N THR A 88 4.90 13.99 -19.32
CA THR A 88 3.64 13.51 -18.72
C THR A 88 2.42 14.20 -19.32
N SER A 89 2.47 15.53 -19.49
CA SER A 89 1.37 16.29 -20.11
C SER A 89 1.12 15.84 -21.55
N ALA A 90 2.16 15.61 -22.34
CA ALA A 90 2.03 15.09 -23.70
C ALA A 90 1.29 13.75 -23.73
N VAL A 91 1.63 12.82 -22.84
CA VAL A 91 0.95 11.52 -22.72
C VAL A 91 -0.54 11.68 -22.39
N PHE A 92 -0.89 12.64 -21.51
CA PHE A 92 -2.28 12.92 -21.16
C PHE A 92 -3.06 13.63 -22.27
N VAL A 93 -2.41 14.52 -23.01
CA VAL A 93 -3.03 15.30 -24.07
C VAL A 93 -3.26 14.44 -25.32
N PHE A 94 -2.22 13.77 -25.85
CA PHE A 94 -2.26 13.08 -27.14
C PHE A 94 -3.05 11.75 -27.21
N GLY A 95 -3.74 11.34 -26.15
CA GLY A 95 -4.56 10.12 -26.23
C GLY A 95 -6.00 10.36 -26.66
N PRO A 96 -6.86 9.34 -26.55
CA PRO A 96 -8.21 9.33 -27.12
C PRO A 96 -9.04 10.53 -26.69
N ALA A 97 -10.02 10.92 -27.52
CA ALA A 97 -10.97 11.98 -27.20
C ALA A 97 -11.72 11.71 -25.88
N ASP A 98 -12.16 12.79 -25.20
CA ASP A 98 -12.74 12.71 -23.85
C ASP A 98 -14.02 11.85 -23.79
N ASN A 99 -14.84 11.88 -24.84
CA ASN A 99 -16.02 11.02 -24.98
C ASN A 99 -15.65 9.53 -25.04
N VAL A 100 -14.58 9.17 -25.74
CA VAL A 100 -14.08 7.78 -25.82
C VAL A 100 -13.55 7.33 -24.46
N ILE A 101 -12.87 8.21 -23.73
CA ILE A 101 -12.39 7.89 -22.36
C ILE A 101 -13.56 7.70 -21.41
N ALA A 102 -14.57 8.59 -21.46
CA ALA A 102 -15.78 8.48 -20.65
C ALA A 102 -16.52 7.16 -20.92
N ALA A 103 -16.78 6.84 -22.19
CA ALA A 103 -17.41 5.59 -22.59
C ALA A 103 -16.63 4.35 -22.10
N ARG A 104 -15.29 4.37 -22.22
CA ARG A 104 -14.43 3.29 -21.69
C ARG A 104 -14.48 3.19 -20.17
N ALA A 105 -14.56 4.31 -19.47
CA ALA A 105 -14.66 4.34 -18.01
C ALA A 105 -15.99 3.74 -17.53
N ASP A 106 -17.09 4.10 -18.18
CA ASP A 106 -18.42 3.55 -17.88
C ASP A 106 -18.50 2.05 -18.18
N GLN A 107 -17.98 1.62 -19.33
CA GLN A 107 -17.86 0.19 -19.66
C GLN A 107 -17.03 -0.57 -18.62
N THR A 108 -15.86 -0.02 -18.25
CA THR A 108 -14.98 -0.66 -17.24
C THR A 108 -15.66 -0.72 -15.87
N ARG A 109 -16.43 0.30 -15.49
CA ARG A 109 -17.19 0.33 -14.24
C ARG A 109 -18.29 -0.72 -14.24
N ALA A 110 -19.02 -0.88 -15.35
CA ALA A 110 -20.04 -1.91 -15.48
C ALA A 110 -19.45 -3.32 -15.33
N THR A 111 -18.36 -3.62 -16.05
CA THR A 111 -17.64 -4.90 -15.93
C THR A 111 -17.11 -5.13 -14.51
N LEU A 112 -16.58 -4.09 -13.86
CA LEU A 112 -16.08 -4.20 -12.49
C LEU A 112 -17.19 -4.54 -11.48
N LEU A 113 -18.40 -4.00 -11.65
CA LEU A 113 -19.53 -4.32 -10.78
C LEU A 113 -19.96 -5.77 -10.96
N ASP A 114 -20.03 -6.23 -12.21
CA ASP A 114 -20.36 -7.61 -12.57
C ASP A 114 -19.35 -8.60 -11.96
N THR A 115 -18.05 -8.41 -12.21
CA THR A 115 -16.99 -9.26 -11.63
C THR A 115 -16.97 -9.23 -10.10
N ARG A 116 -17.36 -8.11 -9.46
CA ARG A 116 -17.48 -8.03 -8.00
C ARG A 116 -18.66 -8.83 -7.46
N LEU A 117 -19.75 -8.93 -8.20
CA LEU A 117 -20.89 -9.79 -7.83
C LEU A 117 -20.48 -11.26 -7.93
N GLU A 118 -19.90 -11.67 -9.06
CA GLU A 118 -19.37 -13.02 -9.25
C GLU A 118 -18.36 -13.41 -8.15
N LEU A 119 -17.45 -12.49 -7.80
CA LEU A 119 -16.47 -12.73 -6.74
C LEU A 119 -17.14 -12.89 -5.37
N ARG A 120 -18.19 -12.13 -5.07
CA ARG A 120 -18.92 -12.26 -3.80
C ARG A 120 -19.63 -13.60 -3.70
N GLU A 121 -20.24 -14.05 -4.79
CA GLU A 121 -20.88 -15.37 -4.86
C GLU A 121 -19.85 -16.48 -4.68
N ALA A 122 -18.70 -16.39 -5.36
CA ALA A 122 -17.62 -17.37 -5.21
C ALA A 122 -17.05 -17.42 -3.79
N ILE A 123 -16.87 -16.26 -3.13
CA ILE A 123 -16.40 -16.22 -1.73
C ILE A 123 -17.44 -16.82 -0.79
N ALA A 124 -18.74 -16.53 -0.98
CA ALA A 124 -19.79 -17.09 -0.13
C ALA A 124 -19.84 -18.63 -0.22
N GLU A 125 -19.65 -19.19 -1.42
CA GLU A 125 -19.57 -20.64 -1.62
C GLU A 125 -18.31 -21.25 -0.98
N GLU A 126 -17.17 -20.57 -1.05
CA GLU A 126 -15.94 -20.99 -0.36
C GLU A 126 -16.09 -20.94 1.17
N GLU A 127 -16.76 -19.92 1.71
CA GLU A 127 -17.05 -19.77 3.13
C GLU A 127 -17.98 -20.88 3.63
N GLU A 128 -19.08 -21.16 2.93
CA GLU A 128 -19.99 -22.27 3.26
C GLU A 128 -19.27 -23.62 3.24
N ALA A 129 -18.43 -23.87 2.23
CA ALA A 129 -17.63 -25.10 2.14
C ALA A 129 -16.58 -25.19 3.27
N ALA A 130 -16.01 -24.07 3.70
CA ALA A 130 -15.05 -24.01 4.80
C ALA A 130 -15.73 -24.26 6.15
N GLU A 131 -16.93 -23.71 6.37
CA GLU A 131 -17.75 -23.97 7.56
C GLU A 131 -18.12 -25.46 7.65
N ASP A 132 -18.57 -26.06 6.54
CA ASP A 132 -18.87 -27.49 6.46
C ASP A 132 -17.66 -28.36 6.80
N GLU A 133 -16.47 -28.01 6.30
CA GLU A 133 -15.23 -28.72 6.60
C GLU A 133 -14.80 -28.50 8.05
N GLU A 134 -14.98 -27.31 8.61
CA GLU A 134 -14.73 -27.04 10.03
C GLU A 134 -15.65 -27.88 10.92
N ASP A 135 -16.94 -27.97 10.60
CA ASP A 135 -17.90 -28.79 11.32
C ASP A 135 -17.54 -30.27 11.25
N ARG A 136 -17.08 -30.76 10.09
CA ARG A 136 -16.52 -32.11 9.95
C ARG A 136 -15.29 -32.30 10.82
N ARG A 137 -14.39 -31.31 10.88
CA ARG A 137 -13.20 -31.34 11.76
C ARG A 137 -13.58 -31.36 13.24
N ARG A 138 -14.55 -30.53 13.66
CA ARG A 138 -15.11 -30.49 15.02
C ARG A 138 -15.67 -31.85 15.41
N ARG A 139 -16.49 -32.47 14.55
CA ARG A 139 -17.02 -33.83 14.76
C ARG A 139 -15.92 -34.87 14.89
N ARG A 140 -14.88 -34.82 14.03
CA ARG A 140 -13.76 -35.77 14.05
C ARG A 140 -12.93 -35.67 15.33
N ALA A 141 -12.67 -34.46 15.80
CA ALA A 141 -11.81 -34.28 16.96
C ALA A 141 -12.58 -34.30 18.31
N ALA A 142 -13.92 -34.32 18.27
CA ALA A 142 -14.75 -34.63 19.45
C ALA A 142 -14.54 -36.08 19.91
N LYS A 143 -13.99 -36.94 19.04
CA LYS A 143 -13.63 -38.31 19.40
C LYS A 143 -12.47 -38.31 20.40
N PRO A 144 -12.64 -38.89 21.61
CA PRO A 144 -11.58 -38.91 22.61
C PRO A 144 -10.40 -39.76 22.16
N VAL A 145 -9.20 -39.31 22.50
CA VAL A 145 -7.92 -40.01 22.27
C VAL A 145 -7.30 -40.35 23.62
N PRO A 146 -6.55 -41.45 23.75
CA PRO A 146 -5.84 -41.75 25.00
C PRO A 146 -4.72 -40.73 25.24
N CYS A 147 -4.49 -40.37 26.50
CA CYS A 147 -3.38 -39.52 26.90
C CYS A 147 -2.05 -40.26 26.81
N ASP A 148 -1.03 -39.67 26.19
CA ASP A 148 0.29 -40.29 26.00
C ASP A 148 1.02 -40.61 27.32
N TYR A 149 0.71 -39.89 28.39
CA TYR A 149 1.37 -40.05 29.69
C TYR A 149 0.67 -41.06 30.61
N CYS A 150 -0.66 -41.04 30.65
CA CYS A 150 -1.43 -41.82 31.62
C CYS A 150 -2.55 -42.69 31.02
N GLY A 151 -2.72 -42.66 29.70
CA GLY A 151 -3.68 -43.50 28.96
C GLY A 151 -5.16 -43.12 29.10
N SER A 152 -5.54 -42.16 29.96
CA SER A 152 -6.95 -41.77 30.12
C SER A 152 -7.53 -41.14 28.85
N PRO A 153 -8.81 -41.37 28.52
CA PRO A 153 -9.45 -40.70 27.39
C PRO A 153 -9.49 -39.19 27.65
N VAL A 154 -8.82 -38.45 26.77
CA VAL A 154 -8.79 -36.99 26.76
C VAL A 154 -9.37 -36.49 25.45
N SER A 155 -9.91 -35.28 25.48
CA SER A 155 -10.31 -34.60 24.27
C SER A 155 -9.09 -34.34 23.39
N ARG A 156 -9.22 -34.46 22.07
CA ARG A 156 -8.10 -34.26 21.13
C ARG A 156 -7.53 -32.83 21.16
N TRP A 157 -8.28 -31.86 21.67
CA TRP A 157 -7.85 -30.48 21.88
C TRP A 157 -7.59 -30.13 23.36
N ALA A 158 -7.50 -31.13 24.24
CA ALA A 158 -7.20 -30.87 25.64
C ALA A 158 -5.75 -30.36 25.77
N LEU A 159 -5.58 -29.11 26.21
CA LEU A 159 -4.26 -28.51 26.45
C LEU A 159 -3.53 -29.18 27.62
N LYS A 160 -4.29 -29.67 28.61
CA LYS A 160 -3.78 -30.30 29.84
C LYS A 160 -4.63 -31.50 30.18
N CYS A 161 -3.99 -32.61 30.53
CA CYS A 161 -4.71 -33.78 31.01
C CYS A 161 -5.32 -33.48 32.40
N ARG A 162 -6.64 -33.64 32.55
CA ARG A 162 -7.31 -33.48 33.86
C ARG A 162 -6.87 -34.51 34.91
N ARG A 163 -6.35 -35.65 34.46
CA ARG A 163 -5.98 -36.76 35.34
C ARG A 163 -4.54 -36.67 35.83
N CYS A 164 -3.56 -36.59 34.93
CA CYS A 164 -2.14 -36.51 35.32
C CYS A 164 -1.61 -35.08 35.44
N GLY A 165 -2.31 -34.08 34.89
CA GLY A 165 -1.88 -32.68 34.94
C GLY A 165 -0.77 -32.31 33.94
N GLU A 166 -0.35 -33.19 33.05
CA GLU A 166 0.67 -32.88 32.04
C GLU A 166 0.10 -32.07 30.87
N TYR A 167 0.91 -31.21 30.25
CA TYR A 167 0.53 -30.46 29.06
C TYR A 167 0.68 -31.34 27.81
N LEU A 168 -0.37 -31.40 26.99
CA LEU A 168 -0.41 -32.24 25.78
C LEU A 168 -0.06 -31.46 24.51
N ASP A 169 -0.11 -30.12 24.56
CA ASP A 169 0.20 -29.24 23.44
C ASP A 169 1.69 -28.84 23.45
N ALA A 170 2.42 -29.22 22.40
CA ALA A 170 3.84 -28.90 22.25
C ALA A 170 4.07 -27.39 22.03
N GLY A 171 3.13 -26.68 21.39
CA GLY A 171 3.22 -25.25 21.11
C GLY A 171 3.12 -24.40 22.39
N LEU A 172 2.25 -24.75 23.33
CA LEU A 172 2.19 -24.08 24.64
C LEU A 172 3.46 -24.28 25.46
N ARG A 173 4.13 -25.42 25.27
CA ARG A 173 5.42 -25.71 25.91
C ARG A 173 6.51 -24.78 25.36
N ASP A 174 6.56 -24.64 24.04
CA ASP A 174 7.46 -23.71 23.33
C ASP A 174 7.12 -22.23 23.57
N GLU A 175 5.85 -21.84 23.65
CA GLU A 175 5.42 -20.46 23.91
C GLU A 175 5.83 -20.00 25.30
N ARG A 176 5.79 -20.88 26.30
CA ARG A 176 6.34 -20.58 27.63
C ARG A 176 7.84 -20.33 27.57
N GLU A 177 8.57 -21.05 26.72
CA GLU A 177 10.00 -20.86 26.49
C GLU A 177 10.29 -19.58 25.68
N ARG A 178 9.42 -19.21 24.73
CA ARG A 178 9.52 -17.97 23.93
C ARG A 178 9.01 -16.72 24.63
N ALA A 179 8.10 -16.86 25.60
CA ALA A 179 7.62 -15.75 26.43
C ALA A 179 8.75 -15.14 27.29
N GLY A 180 9.90 -15.81 27.40
CA GLY A 180 11.15 -15.25 27.93
C GLY A 180 11.95 -14.38 26.95
N ARG A 181 11.60 -14.37 25.64
CA ARG A 181 12.18 -13.55 24.56
C ARG A 181 11.14 -12.55 24.04
N ARG A 182 10.64 -11.68 24.91
CA ARG A 182 9.68 -10.63 24.49
C ARG A 182 10.41 -9.57 23.66
N GLN A 183 9.99 -9.42 22.41
CA GLN A 183 10.17 -8.15 21.69
C GLN A 183 9.40 -7.07 22.44
N SER A 184 10.09 -6.02 22.84
CA SER A 184 9.52 -4.90 23.57
C SER A 184 9.01 -3.85 22.57
N PHE A 185 7.70 -3.61 22.59
CA PHE A 185 7.09 -2.53 21.79
C PHE A 185 7.34 -1.19 22.49
N TYR A 186 7.99 -0.26 21.79
CA TYR A 186 8.32 1.07 22.31
C TYR A 186 7.48 2.16 21.61
N PRO A 187 6.26 2.47 22.10
CA PRO A 187 5.36 3.42 21.44
C PRO A 187 5.93 4.83 21.33
N GLY A 188 6.79 5.24 22.28
CA GLY A 188 7.44 6.54 22.25
C GLY A 188 8.31 6.75 21.00
N ALA A 189 9.07 5.73 20.58
CA ALA A 189 9.92 5.81 19.40
C ALA A 189 9.09 5.94 18.10
N ALA A 190 7.96 5.24 18.02
CA ALA A 190 7.02 5.36 16.90
C ALA A 190 6.45 6.78 16.77
N PHE A 191 6.04 7.38 17.88
CA PHE A 191 5.51 8.75 17.91
C PHE A 191 6.57 9.79 17.49
N LEU A 192 7.81 9.63 17.95
CA LEU A 192 8.92 10.50 17.55
C LEU A 192 9.21 10.41 16.05
N SER A 193 9.14 9.21 15.46
CA SER A 193 9.27 9.04 14.00
C SER A 193 8.08 9.55 13.18
N TRP A 194 6.88 9.60 13.76
CA TRP A 194 5.71 10.22 13.12
C TRP A 194 5.84 11.74 13.05
N LEU A 195 6.33 12.36 14.14
CA LEU A 195 6.49 13.82 14.20
C LEU A 195 7.68 14.31 13.35
N PHE A 196 8.79 13.58 13.40
CA PHE A 196 9.98 13.89 12.62
C PHE A 196 10.59 12.60 12.06
N PRO A 197 10.66 12.46 10.73
CA PRO A 197 11.17 11.23 10.15
C PRO A 197 12.62 10.98 10.53
N GLY A 198 12.86 9.80 11.11
CA GLY A 198 14.17 9.29 11.48
C GLY A 198 14.53 9.52 12.94
N LEU A 199 13.74 10.31 13.67
CA LEU A 199 14.01 10.65 15.07
C LEU A 199 13.86 9.45 16.01
N GLY A 200 12.85 8.59 15.79
CA GLY A 200 12.64 7.38 16.58
C GLY A 200 13.81 6.39 16.48
N GLN A 201 14.51 6.37 15.34
CA GLN A 201 15.72 5.55 15.13
C GLN A 201 16.95 6.14 15.82
N MET A 202 17.06 7.47 15.86
CA MET A 202 18.15 8.15 16.58
C MET A 202 18.04 7.95 18.09
N VAL A 203 16.82 7.91 18.64
CA VAL A 203 16.55 7.59 20.06
C VAL A 203 16.94 6.15 20.41
N LYS A 204 16.86 5.23 19.44
CA LYS A 204 17.37 3.84 19.56
C LYS A 204 18.89 3.72 19.38
N GLY A 205 19.61 4.82 19.18
CA GLY A 205 21.06 4.82 18.91
C GLY A 205 21.44 4.49 17.45
N GLN A 206 20.47 4.29 16.55
CA GLN A 206 20.70 4.01 15.12
C GLN A 206 20.77 5.30 14.28
N VAL A 207 21.71 6.19 14.63
CA VAL A 207 21.79 7.55 14.05
C VAL A 207 21.91 7.54 12.52
N GLY A 208 22.71 6.63 11.96
CA GLY A 208 22.90 6.52 10.51
C GLY A 208 21.62 6.18 9.75
N ARG A 209 20.80 5.26 10.29
CA ARG A 209 19.50 4.90 9.69
C ARG A 209 18.51 6.05 9.79
N GLY A 210 18.45 6.72 10.94
CA GLY A 210 17.59 7.89 11.12
C GLY A 210 17.87 8.98 10.09
N LEU A 211 19.16 9.26 9.83
CA LEU A 211 19.55 10.28 8.85
C LEU A 211 19.17 9.91 7.41
N VAL A 212 19.30 8.63 7.02
CA VAL A 212 18.89 8.15 5.70
C VAL A 212 17.39 8.34 5.48
N PHE A 213 16.56 8.01 6.47
CA PHE A 213 15.11 8.20 6.38
C PHE A 213 14.72 9.68 6.31
N LEU A 214 15.37 10.55 7.10
CA LEU A 214 15.15 11.99 7.05
C LEU A 214 15.40 12.54 5.63
N VAL A 215 16.54 12.20 5.03
CA VAL A 215 16.90 12.67 3.69
C VAL A 215 15.99 12.08 2.61
N ALA A 216 15.70 10.77 2.69
CA ALA A 216 14.84 10.09 1.74
C ALA A 216 13.41 10.65 1.76
N GLU A 217 12.91 11.06 2.91
CA GLU A 217 11.57 11.64 3.02
C GLU A 217 11.48 13.06 2.50
N VAL A 218 12.50 13.90 2.75
CA VAL A 218 12.58 15.23 2.12
C VAL A 218 12.55 15.07 0.60
N ILE A 219 13.41 14.21 0.05
CA ILE A 219 13.43 13.93 -1.39
C ILE A 219 12.07 13.36 -1.85
N GLY A 220 11.51 12.40 -1.11
CA GLY A 220 10.23 11.77 -1.43
C GLY A 220 9.08 12.77 -1.48
N LEU A 221 8.92 13.60 -0.46
CA LEU A 221 7.86 14.59 -0.38
C LEU A 221 7.96 15.64 -1.50
N PHE A 222 9.18 16.06 -1.86
CA PHE A 222 9.41 17.06 -2.89
C PHE A 222 9.20 16.54 -4.32
N PHE A 223 9.62 15.30 -4.61
CA PHE A 223 9.58 14.77 -5.98
C PHE A 223 8.36 13.88 -6.26
N CYS A 224 7.87 13.14 -5.26
CA CYS A 224 6.80 12.16 -5.43
C CYS A 224 6.03 11.93 -4.11
N LEU A 225 4.89 12.60 -3.94
CA LEU A 225 4.05 12.54 -2.72
C LEU A 225 3.78 11.11 -2.23
N VAL A 226 3.42 10.19 -3.12
CA VAL A 226 3.05 8.80 -2.77
C VAL A 226 4.23 8.01 -2.17
N PRO A 227 5.40 7.87 -2.83
CA PRO A 227 6.54 7.19 -2.22
C PRO A 227 7.10 7.92 -0.99
N GLY A 228 6.98 9.25 -0.90
CA GLY A 228 7.31 9.99 0.32
C GLY A 228 6.50 9.52 1.53
N VAL A 229 5.18 9.41 1.38
CA VAL A 229 4.28 8.89 2.44
C VAL A 229 4.57 7.42 2.77
N VAL A 230 4.89 6.59 1.77
CA VAL A 230 5.23 5.18 2.01
C VAL A 230 6.51 5.04 2.84
N ILE A 231 7.55 5.83 2.51
CA ILE A 231 8.80 5.85 3.26
C ILE A 231 8.56 6.32 4.71
N HIS A 232 7.71 7.32 4.91
CA HIS A 232 7.31 7.80 6.23
C HIS A 232 6.65 6.71 7.09
N LEU A 233 5.71 5.97 6.51
CA LEU A 233 5.03 4.87 7.22
C LEU A 233 5.97 3.72 7.58
N ILE A 234 6.93 3.39 6.71
CA ILE A 234 7.96 2.38 6.98
C ILE A 234 8.84 2.82 8.16
N ASN A 235 9.21 4.10 8.21
CA ASN A 235 10.02 4.69 9.27
C ASN A 235 9.34 4.61 10.65
N ILE A 236 8.02 4.84 10.70
CA ILE A 236 7.23 4.71 11.93
C ILE A 236 7.20 3.25 12.40
N PHE A 237 6.98 2.30 11.50
CA PHE A 237 6.91 0.87 11.84
C PHE A 237 8.26 0.33 12.32
N ASP A 238 9.34 0.67 11.63
CA ASP A 238 10.71 0.29 12.02
C ASP A 238 11.09 0.91 13.37
N ALA A 239 10.58 2.11 13.68
CA ALA A 239 10.77 2.74 14.98
C ALA A 239 9.91 2.11 16.08
N ALA A 240 8.77 1.52 15.74
CA ALA A 240 7.89 0.86 16.70
C ALA A 240 8.39 -0.53 17.13
N VAL A 241 9.01 -1.27 16.20
CA VAL A 241 9.52 -2.64 16.44
C VAL A 241 10.97 -2.57 16.92
N TYR A 242 11.22 -2.96 18.17
CA TYR A 242 12.57 -3.05 18.73
C TYR A 242 13.03 -4.51 18.68
N ASN A 243 14.03 -4.79 17.85
CA ASN A 243 14.77 -6.05 17.90
C ASN A 243 16.03 -5.75 18.71
N GLU A 244 16.12 -6.33 19.92
CA GLU A 244 17.38 -6.38 20.70
C GLU A 244 18.45 -7.17 19.96
#